data_AF-A0A550JKB8-F1
#
_entry.id   AF-A0A550JKB8-F1
#
_cell.length_a   1.000
_cell.length_b   1.000
_cell.length_c   1.000
_cell.angle_alpha   90.00
_cell.angle_beta   90.00
_cell.angle_gamma   90.00
#
_symmetry.space_group_name_H-M   'P 1'
#
loop_
_entity.id
_entity.type
_entity.pdbx_description
1 polymer ?
#
loop_
_entity_poly.entity_id
_entity_poly.type
_entity_poly.pdbx_seq_one_letter_code
_entity_poly.pdbx_strand_id
1 'polypeptide(L)'
;MMLTFFDTNVLVYLFDTDSPEKANRARAVFGEAVEEGRFVISTQVLQEFFVTVTRKLAVPLSVVDAEEAVRGFAELSVTPVDVPQVLAAIGRSRTMQISFWDALIIEAALSVGATRLLTEDLQHGCRFDGLRIENPFL
;
A
#
# COMPACT_ATOMS: atom_id res chain seq x y z
N MET A 1 -4.36 18.93 3.05
CA MET A 1 -3.51 18.22 2.06
C MET A 1 -4.11 16.84 1.82
N MET A 2 -4.02 16.29 0.62
CA MET A 2 -4.67 15.03 0.23
C MET A 2 -3.70 13.86 0.43
N LEU A 3 -3.85 13.08 1.51
CA LEU A 3 -3.01 11.91 1.75
C LEU A 3 -3.27 10.82 0.69
N THR A 4 -2.20 10.16 0.27
CA THR A 4 -2.18 9.05 -0.69
C THR A 4 -1.67 7.81 0.04
N PHE A 5 -2.55 6.83 0.20
CA PHE A 5 -2.23 5.55 0.81
C PHE A 5 -1.63 4.60 -0.22
N PHE A 6 -0.56 3.90 0.14
CA PHE A 6 0.09 2.93 -0.75
C PHE A 6 -0.17 1.51 -0.26
N ASP A 7 -0.60 0.64 -1.19
CA ASP A 7 -0.72 -0.78 -0.96
C ASP A 7 0.64 -1.50 -1.17
N THR A 8 0.75 -2.73 -0.69
CA THR A 8 1.95 -3.56 -0.77
C THR A 8 2.41 -3.76 -2.21
N ASN A 9 1.49 -4.05 -3.14
CA ASN A 9 1.83 -4.32 -4.54
C ASN A 9 2.58 -3.15 -5.19
N VAL A 10 2.23 -1.90 -4.87
CA VAL A 10 2.90 -0.70 -5.43
C VAL A 10 4.32 -0.56 -4.88
N LEU A 11 4.51 -0.79 -3.58
CA LEU A 11 5.83 -0.71 -2.96
C LEU A 11 6.78 -1.83 -3.41
N VAL A 12 6.24 -3.03 -3.65
CA VAL A 12 7.03 -4.17 -4.13
C VAL A 12 7.68 -3.86 -5.48
N TYR A 13 7.00 -3.15 -6.38
CA TYR A 13 7.58 -2.75 -7.66
C TYR A 13 8.76 -1.77 -7.56
N LEU A 14 8.99 -1.12 -6.41
CA LEU A 14 10.20 -0.33 -6.22
C LEU A 14 11.47 -1.19 -6.29
N PHE A 15 11.34 -2.47 -5.93
CA PHE A 15 12.43 -3.45 -5.82
C PHE A 15 12.32 -4.59 -6.84
N ASP A 16 11.18 -4.74 -7.51
CA ASP A 16 11.04 -5.70 -8.60
C ASP A 16 11.90 -5.31 -9.80
N THR A 17 12.70 -6.26 -10.29
CA THR A 17 13.59 -6.08 -11.44
C THR A 17 13.03 -6.67 -12.72
N ASP A 18 11.98 -7.50 -12.63
CA ASP A 18 11.35 -8.16 -13.77
C ASP A 18 10.33 -7.27 -14.48
N SER A 19 9.89 -6.19 -13.83
CA SER A 19 8.88 -5.27 -14.35
C SER A 19 9.41 -3.82 -14.47
N PRO A 20 10.37 -3.50 -15.37
CA PRO A 20 11.00 -2.17 -15.41
C PRO A 20 10.03 -1.01 -15.60
N GLU A 21 8.98 -1.19 -16.39
CA GLU A 21 7.95 -0.15 -16.61
C GLU A 21 7.16 0.13 -15.33
N LYS A 22 6.70 -0.92 -14.64
CA LYS A 22 6.01 -0.79 -13.35
C LYS A 22 6.94 -0.24 -12.27
N ALA A 23 8.20 -0.64 -12.26
CA ALA A 23 9.20 -0.12 -11.33
C ALA A 23 9.43 1.38 -11.53
N ASN A 24 9.57 1.84 -12.77
CA ASN A 24 9.69 3.26 -13.07
C ASN A 24 8.44 4.04 -12.66
N ARG A 25 7.25 3.48 -12.92
CA ARG A 25 5.99 4.10 -12.52
C ARG A 25 5.82 4.16 -11.00
N ALA A 26 6.15 3.07 -10.30
CA ALA A 26 6.13 3.01 -8.84
C ALA A 26 7.08 4.05 -8.22
N ARG A 27 8.32 4.17 -8.74
CA ARG A 27 9.28 5.20 -8.30
C ARG A 27 8.75 6.60 -8.50
N ALA A 28 8.12 6.88 -9.65
CA ALA A 28 7.56 8.19 -9.94
C ALA A 28 6.45 8.57 -8.95
N VAL A 29 5.45 7.70 -8.75
CA VAL A 29 4.33 8.00 -7.84
C VAL A 29 4.76 8.02 -6.37
N PHE A 30 5.72 7.17 -5.98
CA PHE A 30 6.31 7.18 -4.65
C PHE A 30 7.08 8.48 -4.39
N GLY A 31 7.97 8.87 -5.31
CA GLY A 31 8.75 10.09 -5.21
C GLY A 31 7.88 11.33 -5.08
N GLU A 32 6.88 11.48 -5.95
CA GLU A 32 5.91 12.58 -5.89
C GLU A 32 5.20 12.63 -4.52
N ALA A 33 4.69 11.50 -4.03
CA ALA A 33 3.98 11.46 -2.76
C ALA A 33 4.87 11.77 -1.55
N VAL A 34 6.15 11.37 -1.58
CA VAL A 34 7.12 11.66 -0.51
C VAL A 34 7.53 13.13 -0.55
N GLU A 35 7.88 13.67 -1.72
CA GLU A 35 8.25 15.08 -1.90
C GLU A 35 7.14 16.03 -1.46
N GLU A 36 5.88 15.68 -1.73
CA GLU A 36 4.72 16.48 -1.34
C GLU A 36 4.26 16.25 0.12
N GLY A 37 4.90 15.34 0.86
CA GLY A 37 4.49 14.98 2.23
C GLY A 37 3.10 14.34 2.31
N ARG A 38 2.70 13.58 1.28
CA ARG A 38 1.37 12.96 1.15
C ARG A 38 1.38 11.44 1.30
N PHE A 39 2.56 10.82 1.35
CA PHE A 39 2.73 9.38 1.52
C PHE A 39 2.21 8.89 2.87
N VAL A 40 1.47 7.77 2.88
CA VAL A 40 1.11 7.03 4.09
C VAL A 40 0.90 5.54 3.78
N ILE A 41 1.25 4.67 4.73
CA ILE A 41 0.99 3.22 4.69
C ILE A 41 0.56 2.71 6.07
N SER A 42 0.18 1.44 6.18
CA SER A 42 -0.09 0.80 7.48
C SER A 42 0.97 -0.21 7.91
N THR A 43 0.92 -0.63 9.17
CA THR A 43 1.75 -1.74 9.66
C THR A 43 1.46 -3.06 8.97
N GLN A 44 0.24 -3.27 8.44
CA GLN A 44 -0.08 -4.44 7.59
C GLN A 44 0.77 -4.40 6.30
N VAL A 45 0.82 -3.25 5.63
CA VAL A 45 1.60 -3.08 4.39
C VAL A 45 3.07 -3.38 4.63
N LEU A 46 3.66 -2.93 5.75
CA LEU A 46 5.05 -3.26 6.09
C LEU A 46 5.29 -4.77 6.27
N GLN A 47 4.37 -5.47 6.94
CA GLN A 47 4.47 -6.92 7.15
C GLN A 47 4.38 -7.69 5.83
N GLU A 48 3.38 -7.34 5.00
CA GLU A 48 3.18 -7.97 3.70
C GLU A 48 4.33 -7.66 2.74
N PHE A 49 4.82 -6.41 2.74
CA PHE A 49 5.98 -5.98 1.96
C PHE A 49 7.19 -6.86 2.30
N PHE A 50 7.56 -6.96 3.57
CA PHE A 50 8.73 -7.73 4.00
C PHE A 50 8.64 -9.20 3.55
N VAL A 51 7.48 -9.84 3.75
CA VAL A 51 7.25 -11.23 3.32
C VAL A 51 7.33 -11.36 1.80
N THR A 52 6.80 -10.39 1.06
CA THR A 52 6.74 -10.43 -0.40
C THR A 52 8.12 -10.24 -1.02
N VAL A 53 8.87 -9.23 -0.61
CA VAL A 53 10.19 -8.94 -1.19
C VAL A 53 11.25 -9.99 -0.84
N THR A 54 11.10 -10.70 0.28
CA THR A 54 12.03 -11.76 0.70
C THR A 54 11.68 -13.16 0.19
N ARG A 55 10.47 -13.36 -0.38
CA ARG A 55 10.01 -14.72 -0.75
C ARG A 55 9.34 -14.85 -2.12
N LYS A 56 8.73 -13.78 -2.63
CA LYS A 56 7.82 -13.85 -3.79
C LYS A 56 8.35 -13.16 -5.04
N LEU A 57 9.36 -12.29 -4.91
CA LEU A 57 10.06 -11.73 -6.07
C LEU A 57 10.85 -12.82 -6.80
N ALA A 58 11.04 -12.65 -8.11
CA ALA A 58 11.89 -13.54 -8.90
C ALA A 58 13.34 -13.52 -8.42
N VAL A 59 13.81 -12.34 -8.02
CA VAL A 59 15.07 -12.14 -7.29
C VAL A 59 14.72 -11.57 -5.91
N PRO A 60 14.58 -12.43 -4.88
CA PRO A 60 14.29 -11.98 -3.53
C PRO A 60 15.41 -11.10 -2.96
N LEU A 61 15.02 -10.09 -2.19
CA LEU A 61 15.95 -9.29 -1.40
C LEU A 61 16.55 -10.14 -0.28
N SER A 62 17.77 -9.79 0.14
CA SER A 62 18.29 -10.30 1.40
C SER A 62 17.44 -9.77 2.56
N VAL A 63 17.45 -10.49 3.69
CA VAL A 63 16.74 -10.04 4.90
C VAL A 63 17.25 -8.68 5.38
N VAL A 64 18.55 -8.41 5.20
CA VAL A 64 19.18 -7.13 5.58
C VAL A 64 18.65 -5.99 4.71
N ASP A 65 18.65 -6.16 3.38
CA ASP A 65 18.15 -5.12 2.47
C ASP A 65 16.65 -4.87 2.68
N ALA A 66 15.87 -5.93 2.95
CA ALA A 66 14.45 -5.82 3.25
C ALA A 66 14.20 -5.10 4.59
N GLU A 67 15.02 -5.34 5.61
CA GLU A 67 14.97 -4.61 6.89
C GLU A 67 15.28 -3.12 6.69
N GLU A 68 16.33 -2.79 5.92
CA GLU A 68 16.68 -1.41 5.60
C GLU A 68 15.55 -0.69 4.88
N ALA A 69 14.89 -1.34 3.91
CA ALA A 69 13.72 -0.79 3.24
C ALA A 69 12.55 -0.54 4.22
N VAL A 70 12.26 -1.49 5.12
CA VAL A 70 11.21 -1.32 6.14
C VAL A 70 11.54 -0.16 7.08
N ARG A 71 12.81 0.00 7.50
CA ARG A 71 13.25 1.14 8.30
C ARG A 71 13.04 2.47 7.56
N GLY A 72 13.41 2.52 6.27
CA GLY A 72 13.18 3.70 5.44
C GLY A 72 11.71 4.09 5.33
N PHE A 73 10.79 3.12 5.16
CA PHE A 73 9.36 3.41 5.16
C PHE A 73 8.83 3.85 6.54
N ALA A 74 9.38 3.29 7.62
CA ALA A 74 9.00 3.63 8.99
C ALA A 74 9.36 5.08 9.38
N GLU A 75 10.34 5.68 8.72
CA GLU A 75 10.72 7.10 8.90
C GLU A 75 9.77 8.09 8.21
N LEU A 76 8.92 7.61 7.29
CA LEU A 76 7.94 8.44 6.57
C LEU A 76 6.64 8.58 7.38
N SER A 77 5.56 7.91 6.96
CA SER A 77 4.27 7.95 7.64
C SER A 77 3.66 6.55 7.64
N VAL A 78 3.52 6.00 8.86
CA VAL A 78 2.95 4.66 9.08
C VAL A 78 1.84 4.75 10.12
N THR A 79 0.66 4.25 9.78
CA THR A 79 -0.45 4.08 10.72
C THR A 79 -0.50 2.65 11.27
N PRO A 80 -0.70 2.44 12.57
CA PRO A 80 -0.98 1.11 13.08
C PRO A 80 -2.33 0.60 12.57
N VAL A 81 -2.43 -0.73 12.47
CA VAL A 81 -3.72 -1.43 12.37
C VAL A 81 -4.16 -1.86 13.77
N ASP A 82 -5.32 -1.41 14.21
CA ASP A 82 -5.92 -1.70 15.51
C ASP A 82 -7.17 -2.60 15.40
N VAL A 83 -7.69 -3.04 16.56
CA VAL A 83 -8.85 -3.93 16.62
C VAL A 83 -10.11 -3.30 15.99
N PRO A 84 -10.45 -2.02 16.25
CA PRO A 84 -11.54 -1.34 15.54
C PRO A 84 -11.43 -1.43 14.01
N GLN A 85 -10.25 -1.18 13.42
CA GLN A 85 -10.04 -1.29 11.98
C GLN A 85 -10.24 -2.73 11.48
N VAL A 86 -9.78 -3.74 12.23
CA VAL A 86 -10.02 -5.16 11.87
C VAL A 86 -11.51 -5.49 11.85
N LEU A 87 -12.28 -5.04 12.85
CA LEU A 87 -13.72 -5.28 12.90
C LEU A 87 -14.46 -4.54 11.77
N ALA A 88 -14.06 -3.31 11.45
CA ALA A 88 -14.59 -2.55 10.32
C ALA A 88 -14.30 -3.26 9.00
N ALA A 89 -13.09 -3.79 8.81
CA ALA A 89 -12.68 -4.52 7.62
C ALA A 89 -13.49 -5.82 7.44
N ILE A 90 -13.77 -6.55 8.52
CA ILE A 90 -14.69 -7.71 8.49
C ILE A 90 -16.09 -7.28 8.00
N GLY A 91 -16.60 -6.17 8.52
CA GLY A 91 -17.88 -5.59 8.10
C GLY A 91 -17.89 -5.24 6.61
N ARG A 92 -16.86 -4.50 6.15
CA ARG A 92 -16.73 -4.07 4.75
C ARG A 92 -16.58 -5.25 3.81
N SER A 93 -15.72 -6.22 4.12
CA SER A 93 -15.54 -7.43 3.31
C SER A 93 -16.87 -8.17 3.10
N ARG A 94 -17.69 -8.29 4.15
CA ARG A 94 -19.02 -8.91 4.04
C ARG A 94 -19.99 -8.12 3.17
N THR A 95 -20.07 -6.81 3.37
CA THR A 95 -21.03 -5.94 2.66
C THR A 95 -20.67 -5.73 1.20
N MET A 96 -19.37 -5.60 0.89
CA MET A 96 -18.87 -5.29 -0.45
C MET A 96 -18.36 -6.51 -1.21
N GLN A 97 -18.36 -7.69 -0.59
CA GLN A 97 -17.87 -8.95 -1.17
C GLN A 97 -16.44 -8.88 -1.73
N ILE A 98 -15.58 -8.09 -1.07
CA ILE A 98 -14.13 -8.00 -1.34
C ILE A 98 -13.34 -8.84 -0.34
N SER A 99 -12.07 -9.12 -0.63
CA SER A 99 -11.24 -9.86 0.31
C SER A 99 -11.07 -9.09 1.63
N PHE A 100 -10.84 -9.82 2.72
CA PHE A 100 -10.56 -9.18 4.02
C PHE A 100 -9.32 -8.29 3.97
N TRP A 101 -8.28 -8.69 3.24
CA TRP A 101 -7.04 -7.94 3.12
C TRP A 101 -7.25 -6.61 2.39
N ASP A 102 -7.98 -6.62 1.28
CA ASP A 102 -8.35 -5.40 0.57
C ASP A 102 -9.22 -4.48 1.42
N ALA A 103 -10.18 -5.07 2.16
CA ALA A 103 -11.03 -4.32 3.06
C ALA A 103 -10.21 -3.65 4.19
N LEU A 104 -9.19 -4.33 4.72
CA LEU A 104 -8.33 -3.79 5.77
C LEU A 104 -7.44 -2.65 5.25
N ILE A 105 -6.92 -2.75 4.02
CA ILE A 105 -6.21 -1.65 3.36
C ILE A 105 -7.14 -0.43 3.20
N ILE A 106 -8.38 -0.63 2.74
CA ILE A 106 -9.36 0.46 2.61
C ILE A 106 -9.65 1.11 3.98
N GLU A 107 -9.91 0.32 5.03
CA GLU A 107 -10.19 0.86 6.36
C GLU A 107 -8.99 1.60 6.95
N ALA A 108 -7.77 1.10 6.75
CA ALA A 108 -6.55 1.78 7.18
C ALA A 108 -6.33 3.11 6.44
N ALA A 109 -6.65 3.16 5.14
CA ALA A 109 -6.59 4.40 4.36
C ALA A 109 -7.63 5.42 4.83
N LEU A 110 -8.87 4.97 5.07
CA LEU A 110 -9.95 5.82 5.56
C LEU A 110 -9.69 6.37 6.95
N SER A 111 -9.11 5.58 7.86
CA SER A 111 -8.87 6.01 9.25
C SER A 111 -7.90 7.18 9.38
N VAL A 112 -6.99 7.35 8.41
CA VAL A 112 -6.06 8.49 8.36
C VAL A 112 -6.56 9.63 7.48
N GLY A 113 -7.76 9.52 6.91
CA GLY A 113 -8.32 10.51 6.00
C GLY A 113 -7.63 10.54 4.63
N ALA A 114 -7.06 9.42 4.18
CA ALA A 114 -6.54 9.32 2.82
C ALA A 114 -7.67 9.47 1.80
N THR A 115 -7.36 10.16 0.71
CA THR A 115 -8.33 10.44 -0.38
C THR A 115 -7.99 9.69 -1.65
N ARG A 116 -6.78 9.10 -1.70
CA ARG A 116 -6.29 8.24 -2.78
C ARG A 116 -5.70 6.97 -2.17
N LEU A 117 -5.97 5.83 -2.79
CA LEU A 117 -5.33 4.55 -2.52
C LEU A 117 -4.72 4.04 -3.82
N LEU A 118 -3.39 3.87 -3.83
CA LEU A 118 -2.67 3.28 -4.95
C LEU A 118 -2.57 1.77 -4.75
N THR A 119 -3.17 1.00 -5.65
CA THR A 119 -3.19 -0.47 -5.61
C THR A 119 -3.48 -1.06 -6.99
N GLU A 120 -2.85 -2.19 -7.31
CA GLU A 120 -3.13 -3.00 -8.50
C GLU A 120 -4.35 -3.94 -8.31
N ASP A 121 -4.66 -4.33 -7.07
CA ASP A 121 -5.58 -5.43 -6.76
C ASP A 121 -7.06 -5.00 -6.70
N LEU A 122 -7.34 -3.69 -6.72
CA LEU A 122 -8.69 -3.14 -6.71
C LEU A 122 -9.05 -2.44 -8.02
N GLN A 123 -10.35 -2.38 -8.31
CA GLN A 123 -10.90 -1.76 -9.52
C GLN A 123 -10.52 -0.27 -9.60
N HIS A 124 -9.69 0.09 -10.58
CA HIS A 124 -9.33 1.49 -10.85
C HIS A 124 -10.58 2.34 -11.06
N GLY A 125 -10.61 3.52 -10.44
CA GLY A 125 -11.71 4.49 -10.56
C GLY A 125 -12.85 4.28 -9.55
N CYS A 126 -12.87 3.17 -8.81
CA CYS A 126 -13.81 3.00 -7.71
C CYS A 126 -13.60 4.03 -6.59
N ARG A 127 -14.67 4.26 -5.83
CA ARG A 127 -14.65 5.14 -4.66
C ARG A 127 -15.28 4.47 -3.46
N PHE A 128 -14.64 4.61 -2.31
CA PHE A 128 -15.13 4.14 -1.01
C PHE A 128 -15.09 5.29 -0.03
N ASP A 129 -16.25 5.79 0.42
CA ASP A 129 -16.30 6.78 1.52
C ASP A 129 -15.37 8.00 1.33
N GLY A 130 -15.19 8.46 0.08
CA GLY A 130 -14.30 9.56 -0.29
C GLY A 130 -12.88 9.16 -0.72
N LEU A 131 -12.47 7.91 -0.47
CA LEU A 131 -11.22 7.31 -0.96
C LEU A 131 -11.37 6.90 -2.43
N ARG A 132 -10.51 7.43 -3.30
CA ARG A 132 -10.43 7.02 -4.72
C ARG A 132 -9.39 5.92 -4.91
N ILE A 133 -9.78 4.84 -5.59
CA ILE A 133 -8.87 3.77 -6.00
C ILE A 133 -8.19 4.13 -7.32
N GLU A 134 -6.87 4.03 -7.34
CA GLU A 134 -6.07 4.30 -8.52
C GLU A 134 -5.03 3.18 -8.69
N ASN A 135 -5.19 2.37 -9.74
CA ASN A 135 -4.08 1.56 -10.23
C ASN A 135 -3.11 2.46 -11.00
N PRO A 136 -1.86 2.66 -10.52
CA PRO A 136 -0.91 3.56 -11.16
C PRO A 136 -0.29 2.99 -12.44
N PHE A 137 -0.51 1.71 -12.74
CA PHE A 137 0.06 0.98 -13.87
C PHE A 137 -0.86 0.87 -15.10
N LEU A 138 -2.01 1.56 -15.06
CA LEU A 138 -2.95 1.69 -16.19
C LEU A 138 -2.76 3.00 -16.96
#